data_AF-A0A969L4M9-F1
#
_entry.id   AF-A0A969L4M9-F1
#
_cell.length_a   1.000
_cell.length_b   1.000
_cell.length_c   1.000
_cell.angle_alpha   90.00
_cell.angle_beta   90.00
_cell.angle_gamma   90.00
#
_symmetry.space_group_name_H-M   'P 1'
#
loop_
_entity.id
_entity.type
_entity.pdbx_description
1 polymer ?
#
loop_
_entity_poly.entity_id
_entity_poly.type
_entity_poly.pdbx_seq_one_letter_code
_entity_poly.pdbx_strand_id
1 'polypeptide(L)'
;MKHILSSILMLFLISCEDTITINKQECLDGETQKCFTNLEASLDGVGDCRAGTQSCKGGKWSNECINEITPQPDICDGKDNDCDGIIDYDKEKKHS
;
A
#
# COMPACT_ATOMS: atom_id res chain seq x y z
N MET A 1 60.68 -12.47 14.72
CA MET A 1 61.13 -12.96 13.40
C MET A 1 60.93 -14.46 13.34
N LYS A 2 59.75 -14.91 12.94
CA LYS A 2 59.42 -16.34 12.84
C LYS A 2 58.32 -16.53 11.77
N HIS A 3 58.75 -17.21 10.71
CA HIS A 3 57.98 -18.17 9.90
C HIS A 3 57.05 -17.63 8.80
N ILE A 4 57.66 -17.60 7.61
CA ILE A 4 57.10 -17.86 6.28
C ILE A 4 56.20 -19.11 6.33
N LEU A 5 54.87 -18.93 6.31
CA LEU A 5 53.82 -19.90 5.96
C LEU A 5 52.51 -19.08 5.87
N SER A 6 52.26 -18.38 4.75
CA SER A 6 51.57 -18.92 3.57
C SER A 6 50.13 -19.39 3.87
N SER A 7 49.16 -18.64 3.31
CA SER A 7 47.78 -19.05 3.01
C SER A 7 46.76 -19.38 4.11
N ILE A 8 46.80 -18.69 5.26
CA ILE A 8 45.59 -18.53 6.11
C ILE A 8 45.43 -17.05 6.51
N LEU A 9 45.80 -16.17 5.58
CA LEU A 9 45.50 -14.74 5.60
C LEU A 9 44.18 -14.57 4.85
N MET A 10 43.13 -14.12 5.54
CA MET A 10 41.77 -13.85 5.02
C MET A 10 40.84 -15.06 4.83
N LEU A 11 40.46 -15.75 5.91
CA LEU A 11 39.33 -16.70 5.89
C LEU A 11 38.27 -16.45 6.97
N PHE A 12 38.24 -15.28 7.60
CA PHE A 12 37.15 -14.94 8.54
C PHE A 12 36.54 -13.53 8.39
N LEU A 13 37.01 -12.69 7.46
CA LEU A 13 36.50 -11.32 7.31
C LEU A 13 36.46 -10.82 5.84
N ILE A 14 36.04 -11.66 4.89
CA ILE A 14 35.49 -11.16 3.62
C ILE A 14 34.10 -11.77 3.47
N SER A 15 33.13 -10.88 3.24
CA SER A 15 31.70 -11.15 3.15
C SER A 15 31.35 -12.20 2.12
N CYS A 16 30.25 -12.92 2.35
CA CYS A 16 29.21 -12.85 1.34
C CYS A 16 28.08 -12.06 1.98
N GLU A 17 27.73 -10.92 1.37
CA GLU A 17 26.34 -10.50 1.32
C GLU A 17 25.49 -11.67 0.77
N ASP A 18 25.16 -12.62 1.64
CA ASP A 18 23.95 -13.38 1.47
C ASP A 18 22.91 -12.70 2.34
N THR A 19 22.55 -11.45 2.01
CA THR A 19 21.13 -11.11 2.16
C THR A 19 20.44 -12.07 1.24
N ILE A 20 20.11 -13.25 1.77
CA ILE A 20 19.32 -14.26 1.10
C ILE A 20 18.18 -13.44 0.52
N THR A 21 18.10 -13.37 -0.80
CA THR A 21 16.94 -12.85 -1.49
C THR A 21 15.86 -13.92 -1.31
N ILE A 22 15.48 -14.19 -0.04
CA ILE A 22 14.21 -14.82 0.25
C ILE A 22 13.26 -13.79 -0.32
N ASN A 23 12.68 -14.13 -1.46
CA ASN A 23 11.62 -13.38 -2.11
C ASN A 23 10.76 -12.80 -0.98
N LYS A 24 10.92 -11.50 -0.69
CA LYS A 24 10.29 -10.89 0.48
C LYS A 24 8.84 -10.72 0.09
N GLN A 25 8.11 -11.80 0.26
CA GLN A 25 6.70 -11.89 0.05
C GLN A 25 6.05 -10.87 1.00
N GLU A 26 5.38 -9.88 0.42
CA GLU A 26 4.68 -8.83 1.18
C GLU A 26 3.46 -9.38 1.93
N CYS A 27 2.89 -10.47 1.40
CA CYS A 27 1.68 -11.12 1.89
C CYS A 27 1.61 -12.58 1.42
N LEU A 28 0.91 -13.46 2.13
CA LEU A 28 0.75 -14.85 1.69
C LEU A 28 -0.29 -14.94 0.57
N ASP A 29 -0.03 -15.78 -0.44
CA ASP A 29 -0.94 -15.95 -1.58
C ASP A 29 -2.36 -16.35 -1.12
N GLY A 30 -3.35 -15.61 -1.60
CA GLY A 30 -4.75 -15.77 -1.20
C GLY A 30 -5.17 -14.97 0.04
N GLU A 31 -4.24 -14.31 0.74
CA GLU A 31 -4.63 -13.34 1.77
C GLU A 31 -5.44 -12.19 1.18
N THR A 32 -6.34 -11.65 1.99
CA THR A 32 -7.15 -10.48 1.65
C THR A 32 -7.02 -9.42 2.73
N GLN A 33 -6.99 -8.15 2.34
CA GLN A 33 -7.03 -7.06 3.29
C GLN A 33 -7.85 -5.88 2.78
N LYS A 34 -8.25 -5.02 3.71
CA LYS A 34 -8.87 -3.73 3.42
C LYS A 34 -7.89 -2.85 2.61
N CYS A 35 -8.41 -2.13 1.64
CA CYS A 35 -7.64 -1.21 0.82
C CYS A 35 -8.41 0.07 0.52
N PHE A 36 -7.65 1.09 0.13
CA PHE A 36 -8.13 2.37 -0.37
C PHE A 36 -7.15 2.86 -1.43
N THR A 37 -7.63 3.07 -2.65
CA THR A 37 -6.84 3.63 -3.73
C THR A 37 -6.66 5.13 -3.50
N ASN A 38 -5.42 5.60 -3.54
CA ASN A 38 -5.06 7.01 -3.58
C ASN A 38 -5.60 7.90 -2.46
N LEU A 39 -6.05 7.33 -1.34
CA LEU A 39 -6.67 8.08 -0.25
C LEU A 39 -6.29 7.56 1.13
N GLU A 40 -6.43 8.43 2.12
CA GLU A 40 -6.28 8.06 3.51
C GLU A 40 -7.37 7.06 3.90
N ALA A 41 -6.97 5.98 4.58
CA ALA A 41 -7.90 5.02 5.17
C ALA A 41 -8.89 5.64 6.18
N SER A 42 -8.71 6.92 6.53
CA SER A 42 -9.55 7.71 7.42
C SER A 42 -10.94 8.04 6.85
N LEU A 43 -11.14 7.90 5.53
CA LEU A 43 -12.41 8.20 4.86
C LEU A 43 -13.39 7.02 4.83
N ASP A 44 -13.03 5.88 5.41
CA ASP A 44 -13.93 4.73 5.48
C ASP A 44 -15.20 5.06 6.26
N GLY A 45 -16.34 4.99 5.59
CA GLY A 45 -17.64 5.25 6.20
C GLY A 45 -17.95 6.74 6.40
N VAL A 46 -17.18 7.63 5.77
CA VAL A 46 -17.54 9.05 5.64
C VAL A 46 -18.34 9.23 4.35
N GLY A 47 -19.54 9.80 4.45
CA GLY A 47 -20.43 9.96 3.29
C GLY A 47 -20.73 8.63 2.59
N ASP A 48 -20.60 8.63 1.26
CA ASP A 48 -20.72 7.42 0.43
C ASP A 48 -19.41 6.62 0.32
N CYS A 49 -18.28 7.12 0.85
CA CYS A 49 -16.99 6.45 0.76
C CYS A 49 -16.89 5.20 1.61
N ARG A 50 -16.24 4.19 1.04
CA ARG A 50 -15.94 2.95 1.75
C ARG A 50 -14.72 2.25 1.18
N ALA A 51 -14.09 1.46 2.04
CA ALA A 51 -12.97 0.63 1.64
C ALA A 51 -13.38 -0.47 0.67
N GLY A 52 -12.41 -0.86 -0.16
CA GLY A 52 -12.48 -2.09 -0.93
C GLY A 52 -11.71 -3.23 -0.25
N THR A 53 -11.54 -4.31 -1.00
CA THR A 53 -10.68 -5.44 -0.64
C THR A 53 -9.68 -5.71 -1.75
N GLN A 54 -8.41 -5.86 -1.38
CA GLN A 54 -7.35 -6.30 -2.27
C GLN A 54 -6.91 -7.71 -1.88
N SER A 55 -6.40 -8.46 -2.86
CA SER A 55 -5.96 -9.85 -2.67
C SER A 55 -4.48 -9.97 -2.91
N CYS A 56 -3.84 -10.92 -2.22
CA CYS A 56 -2.45 -11.22 -2.42
C CYS A 56 -2.26 -12.29 -3.51
N LYS A 57 -1.38 -12.01 -4.48
CA LYS A 57 -1.05 -12.95 -5.56
C LYS A 57 0.43 -12.86 -5.93
N GLY A 58 1.11 -13.99 -5.93
CA GLY A 58 2.56 -14.05 -6.21
C GLY A 58 3.39 -13.30 -5.17
N GLY A 59 2.90 -13.27 -3.93
CA GLY A 59 3.53 -12.61 -2.80
C GLY A 59 3.50 -11.09 -2.79
N LYS A 60 2.57 -10.49 -3.55
CA LYS A 60 2.34 -9.06 -3.60
C LYS A 60 0.86 -8.75 -3.53
N TRP A 61 0.52 -7.64 -2.90
CA TRP A 61 -0.83 -7.13 -2.92
C TRP A 61 -1.23 -6.71 -4.33
N SER A 62 -2.47 -7.02 -4.73
CA SER A 62 -3.03 -6.50 -5.98
C SER A 62 -3.12 -4.97 -5.92
N ASN A 63 -2.84 -4.32 -7.05
CA ASN A 63 -3.10 -2.89 -7.21
C ASN A 63 -4.60 -2.59 -7.33
N GLU A 64 -5.43 -3.61 -7.53
CA GLU A 64 -6.87 -3.50 -7.58
C GLU A 64 -7.44 -3.52 -6.17
N CYS A 65 -8.21 -2.47 -5.84
CA CYS A 65 -9.01 -2.40 -4.63
C CYS A 65 -10.49 -2.59 -4.97
N ILE A 66 -10.98 -3.81 -4.82
CA ILE A 66 -12.30 -4.19 -5.35
C ILE A 66 -13.39 -3.66 -4.42
N ASN A 67 -14.45 -3.07 -5.01
CA ASN A 67 -15.65 -2.53 -4.36
C ASN A 67 -15.46 -1.28 -3.48
N GLU A 68 -14.30 -0.63 -3.55
CA GLU A 68 -14.13 0.69 -2.93
C GLU A 68 -15.07 1.74 -3.54
N ILE A 69 -15.42 2.75 -2.75
CA ILE A 69 -15.94 4.02 -3.25
C ILE A 69 -14.95 5.09 -2.81
N THR A 70 -14.30 5.71 -3.79
CA THR A 70 -13.41 6.84 -3.57
C THR A 70 -14.18 8.15 -3.69
N PRO A 71 -13.71 9.24 -3.04
CA PRO A 71 -14.25 10.56 -3.23
C PRO A 71 -14.40 10.95 -4.69
N GLN A 72 -15.53 11.57 -4.99
CA GLN A 72 -15.86 12.21 -6.25
C GLN A 72 -16.34 13.64 -5.96
N PRO A 73 -16.20 14.58 -6.90
CA PRO A 73 -16.76 15.91 -6.73
C PRO A 73 -18.25 15.85 -6.40
N ASP A 74 -18.67 16.68 -5.46
CA ASP A 74 -20.06 16.72 -5.04
C ASP A 74 -21.02 17.10 -6.18
N ILE A 75 -22.16 16.43 -6.17
CA ILE A 75 -23.33 16.73 -6.97
C ILE A 75 -24.49 16.98 -6.01
N CYS A 76 -25.44 17.82 -6.39
CA CYS A 76 -26.61 18.11 -5.54
C CYS A 76 -27.61 16.96 -5.56
N ASP A 77 -27.23 15.81 -5.02
CA ASP A 77 -28.03 14.59 -4.94
C ASP A 77 -28.41 14.20 -3.51
N GLY A 78 -28.08 15.05 -2.52
CA GLY A 78 -28.39 14.85 -1.12
C GLY A 78 -27.41 13.92 -0.43
N LYS A 79 -26.20 13.76 -0.98
CA LYS A 79 -25.15 12.90 -0.46
C LYS A 79 -23.83 13.65 -0.31
N ASP A 80 -22.93 13.04 0.44
CA ASP A 80 -21.54 13.44 0.60
C ASP A 80 -20.70 12.53 -0.32
N ASN A 81 -20.45 12.99 -1.54
CA ASN A 81 -19.75 12.23 -2.57
C ASN A 81 -18.24 12.43 -2.50
N ASP A 82 -17.79 13.56 -1.94
CA ASP A 82 -16.36 13.89 -1.77
C ASP A 82 -15.81 13.44 -0.40
N CYS A 83 -16.69 12.98 0.48
CA CYS A 83 -16.42 12.38 1.77
C CYS A 83 -15.69 13.34 2.71
N ASP A 84 -16.02 14.63 2.63
CA ASP A 84 -15.52 15.67 3.54
C ASP A 84 -16.36 15.81 4.82
N GLY A 85 -17.47 15.05 4.92
CA GLY A 85 -18.40 15.03 6.04
C GLY A 85 -19.54 16.03 5.89
N ILE A 86 -19.66 16.71 4.75
CA ILE A 86 -20.70 17.70 4.45
C ILE A 86 -21.47 17.23 3.21
N ILE A 87 -22.80 17.23 3.31
CA ILE A 87 -23.67 16.88 2.18
C ILE A 87 -23.76 18.06 1.20
N ASP A 88 -23.59 17.78 -0.10
CA ASP A 88 -23.73 18.72 -1.22
C ASP A 88 -22.87 20.01 -1.09
N TYR A 89 -21.60 19.91 -0.68
CA TYR A 89 -20.69 21.05 -0.50
C TYR A 89 -19.44 20.97 -1.39
N ASP A 90 -19.61 21.28 -2.67
CA ASP A 90 -18.50 21.32 -3.62
C ASP A 90 -17.69 22.62 -3.49
N LYS A 91 -16.45 22.55 -2.98
CA LYS A 91 -15.51 23.70 -2.96
C LYS A 91 -15.05 24.11 -4.37
N GLU A 92 -15.23 23.28 -5.39
CA GLU A 92 -14.77 23.53 -6.76
C GLU A 92 -15.89 24.00 -7.72
N LYS A 93 -17.16 23.87 -7.36
CA LYS A 93 -18.26 24.52 -8.11
C LYS A 93 -18.67 25.84 -7.47
N LYS A 94 -17.81 26.86 -7.64
CA LYS A 94 -18.37 28.18 -7.97
C LYS A 94 -19.16 27.99 -9.25
N HIS A 95 -20.48 27.99 -9.11
CA HIS A 95 -21.44 28.15 -10.19
C HIS A 95 -20.88 29.14 -11.23
N SER A 96 -20.88 28.68 -12.47
CA SER A 96 -20.77 29.52 -13.67
C SER A 96 -21.59 30.80 -13.57
#